data_AF-A0A7V9SCL1-F1
#
_entry.id   AF-A0A7V9SCL1-F1
#
_cell.length_a   1.000
_cell.length_b   1.000
_cell.length_c   1.000
_cell.angle_alpha   90.00
_cell.angle_beta   90.00
_cell.angle_gamma   90.00
#
_symmetry.space_group_name_H-M   'P 1'
#
loop_
_entity.id
_entity.type
_entity.pdbx_description
1 polymer ?
#
loop_
_entity_poly.entity_id
_entity_poly.type
_entity_poly.pdbx_seq_one_letter_code
_entity_poly.pdbx_strand_id
1 'polypeptide(L)'
;PVEILETKYPFIVENYRLRPDSAGAGRWRGGLASSRVFRVTAPEITVNALFDRTRTHGPGIFGGGEGASSGIFIKRPGDEGFRRFSETFGTVSDSKFTRVPVTEGDLIQLDSAGGGGLGDPRERPRELVAEDIRQGFISAAAAREHYGYDGGEEA
;
A
#
# COMPACT_ATOMS: atom_id res chain seq x y z
N PRO A 1 -7.20 -16.70 3.00
CA PRO A 1 -8.44 -16.52 2.23
C PRO A 1 -9.33 -15.46 2.90
N VAL A 2 -10.03 -14.65 2.10
CA VAL A 2 -10.91 -13.58 2.61
C VAL A 2 -12.06 -14.19 3.41
N GLU A 3 -12.63 -15.28 2.90
CA GLU A 3 -13.78 -16.01 3.45
C GLU A 3 -13.54 -16.48 4.88
N ILE A 4 -12.31 -16.96 5.17
CA ILE A 4 -11.94 -17.41 6.51
C ILE A 4 -11.83 -16.24 7.49
N LEU A 5 -11.37 -15.08 7.03
CA LEU A 5 -11.24 -13.90 7.88
C LEU A 5 -12.64 -13.38 8.25
N GLU A 6 -13.53 -13.24 7.27
CA GLU A 6 -14.91 -12.77 7.48
C GLU A 6 -15.76 -13.75 8.31
N THR A 7 -15.46 -15.05 8.24
CA THR A 7 -16.13 -16.05 9.08
C THR A 7 -15.65 -16.00 10.54
N LYS A 8 -14.36 -15.71 10.76
CA LYS A 8 -13.74 -15.78 12.10
C LYS A 8 -13.80 -14.49 12.89
N TYR A 9 -13.86 -13.35 12.21
CA TYR A 9 -13.77 -12.05 12.83
C TYR A 9 -14.93 -11.15 12.39
N PRO A 10 -15.36 -10.21 13.24
CA PRO A 10 -16.50 -9.34 12.94
C PRO A 10 -16.09 -8.17 12.03
N PHE A 11 -15.57 -8.50 10.86
CA PHE A 11 -15.28 -7.55 9.80
C PHE A 11 -15.48 -8.16 8.43
N ILE A 12 -15.80 -7.31 7.45
CA ILE A 12 -15.90 -7.64 6.03
C ILE A 12 -14.73 -6.99 5.28
N VAL A 13 -14.15 -7.72 4.32
CA VAL A 13 -13.05 -7.21 3.49
C VAL A 13 -13.65 -6.47 2.30
N GLU A 14 -13.65 -5.14 2.36
CA GLU A 14 -14.16 -4.27 1.29
C GLU A 14 -13.25 -4.26 0.06
N ASN A 15 -11.95 -4.39 0.29
CA ASN A 15 -10.96 -4.31 -0.77
C ASN A 15 -9.72 -5.11 -0.36
N TYR A 16 -9.18 -5.87 -1.31
CA TYR A 16 -7.84 -6.40 -1.22
C TYR A 16 -7.18 -6.33 -2.60
N ARG A 17 -6.19 -5.45 -2.74
CA ARG A 17 -5.53 -5.18 -4.02
C ARG A 17 -4.04 -4.96 -3.88
N LEU A 18 -3.32 -5.08 -5.00
CA LEU A 18 -2.00 -4.47 -5.13
C LEU A 18 -2.14 -2.95 -5.20
N ARG A 19 -1.15 -2.22 -4.70
CA ARG A 19 -1.04 -0.77 -4.76
C ARG A 19 -0.18 -0.41 -5.97
N PRO A 20 -0.75 0.11 -7.07
CA PRO A 20 0.05 0.61 -8.19
C PRO A 20 1.04 1.68 -7.72
N ASP A 21 2.16 1.80 -8.42
CA ASP A 21 3.21 2.80 -8.16
C ASP A 21 3.89 2.72 -6.78
N SER A 22 3.65 1.62 -6.04
CA SER A 22 4.19 1.46 -4.69
C SER A 22 5.56 0.78 -4.64
N ALA A 23 6.00 0.18 -5.74
CA ALA A 23 7.31 -0.45 -5.81
C ALA A 23 8.40 0.56 -6.16
N GLY A 24 9.58 0.41 -5.56
CA GLY A 24 10.75 1.17 -5.95
C GLY A 24 11.15 0.88 -7.38
N ALA A 25 11.36 1.96 -8.14
CA ALA A 25 11.79 1.86 -9.53
C ALA A 25 13.22 1.31 -9.63
N GLY A 26 13.53 0.62 -10.71
CA GLY A 26 14.87 0.08 -10.98
C GLY A 26 14.86 -0.73 -12.25
N ARG A 27 16.04 -1.10 -12.78
CA ARG A 27 16.13 -2.08 -13.88
C ARG A 27 15.25 -3.30 -13.57
N TRP A 28 15.33 -3.74 -12.31
CA TRP A 28 14.39 -4.66 -11.69
C TRP A 28 13.57 -3.91 -10.64
N ARG A 29 12.28 -3.70 -10.95
CA ARG A 29 11.32 -3.06 -10.05
C ARG A 29 11.13 -3.90 -8.79
N GLY A 30 10.99 -3.25 -7.64
CA GLY A 30 10.64 -3.94 -6.40
C GLY A 30 9.25 -4.59 -6.42
N GLY A 31 8.93 -5.37 -5.40
CA GLY A 31 7.58 -5.91 -5.21
C GLY A 31 6.56 -4.81 -4.87
N LEU A 32 5.35 -4.88 -5.43
CA LEU A 32 4.29 -3.95 -5.07
C LEU A 32 3.83 -4.18 -3.64
N ALA A 33 3.46 -3.10 -2.97
CA ALA A 33 2.67 -3.17 -1.76
C ALA A 33 1.25 -3.68 -2.05
N SER A 34 0.59 -4.15 -1.00
CA SER A 34 -0.83 -4.45 -1.01
C SER A 34 -1.60 -3.51 -0.09
N SER A 35 -2.88 -3.31 -0.39
CA SER A 35 -3.83 -2.56 0.42
C SER A 35 -5.01 -3.46 0.76
N ARG A 36 -5.40 -3.48 2.03
CA ARG A 36 -6.58 -4.19 2.52
C ARG A 36 -7.46 -3.24 3.29
N VAL A 37 -8.75 -3.22 3.01
CA VAL A 37 -9.73 -2.42 3.74
C VAL A 37 -10.72 -3.34 4.43
N PHE A 38 -10.87 -3.19 5.74
CA PHE A 38 -11.78 -3.96 6.57
C PHE A 38 -12.88 -3.04 7.10
N ARG A 39 -14.15 -3.40 6.90
CA ARG A 39 -15.29 -2.76 7.55
C ARG A 39 -15.62 -3.50 8.83
N VAL A 40 -15.66 -2.78 9.96
CA VAL A 40 -16.07 -3.34 11.24
C VAL A 40 -17.58 -3.57 11.26
N THR A 41 -18.02 -4.76 11.69
CA THR A 41 -19.45 -5.13 11.74
C THR A 41 -19.97 -5.42 13.15
N ALA A 42 -19.09 -5.46 14.16
CA ALA A 42 -19.51 -5.54 15.55
C ALA A 42 -19.68 -4.14 16.15
N PRO A 43 -20.51 -3.98 17.21
CA PRO A 43 -20.67 -2.70 17.90
C PRO A 43 -19.35 -2.08 18.34
N GLU A 44 -18.42 -2.91 18.83
CA GLU A 44 -17.07 -2.50 19.19
C GLU A 44 -16.09 -3.67 19.03
N ILE A 45 -14.88 -3.36 18.53
CA ILE A 45 -13.71 -4.24 18.63
C ILE A 45 -12.49 -3.45 19.09
N THR A 46 -11.49 -4.16 19.62
CA THR A 46 -10.21 -3.58 20.02
C THR A 46 -9.11 -3.90 19.02
N VAL A 47 -8.46 -2.87 18.49
CA VAL A 47 -7.32 -2.97 17.57
C VAL A 47 -6.01 -2.89 18.34
N ASN A 48 -5.11 -3.82 18.03
CA ASN A 48 -3.71 -3.79 18.41
C ASN A 48 -2.87 -3.85 17.13
N ALA A 49 -1.89 -2.98 17.02
CA ALA A 49 -1.09 -2.83 15.81
C ALA A 49 0.40 -2.94 16.11
N LEU A 50 1.07 -3.74 15.28
CA LEU A 50 2.51 -3.80 15.16
C LEU A 50 2.86 -3.81 13.67
N PHE A 51 3.13 -2.63 13.14
CA PHE A 51 3.58 -2.43 11.76
C PHE A 51 4.95 -1.77 11.74
N ASP A 52 5.77 -2.17 10.76
CA ASP A 52 7.07 -1.58 10.46
C ASP A 52 7.06 -0.93 9.08
N ARG A 53 8.09 -0.15 8.77
CA ARG A 53 8.26 0.58 7.50
C ARG A 53 7.24 1.72 7.25
N THR A 54 6.70 2.29 8.33
CA THR A 54 5.80 3.46 8.27
C THR A 54 6.54 4.79 8.17
N ARG A 55 7.80 4.83 8.60
CA ARG A 55 8.71 5.99 8.50
C ARG A 55 9.93 5.73 7.61
N THR A 56 10.31 4.47 7.45
CA THR A 56 11.47 4.04 6.65
C THR A 56 11.01 3.15 5.52
N HIS A 57 11.52 3.42 4.32
CA HIS A 57 11.13 2.71 3.10
C HIS A 57 11.94 1.44 2.86
N GLY A 58 11.50 0.60 1.93
CA GLY A 58 12.38 -0.43 1.37
C GLY A 58 13.45 0.26 0.52
N PRO A 59 14.74 0.27 0.92
CA PRO A 59 15.76 1.00 0.17
C PRO A 59 15.96 0.35 -1.19
N GLY A 60 16.13 1.18 -2.22
CA GLY A 60 16.65 0.72 -3.50
C GLY A 60 18.16 0.47 -3.40
N ILE A 61 18.68 -0.36 -4.30
CA ILE A 61 20.10 -0.72 -4.34
C ILE A 61 20.67 -0.55 -5.75
N PHE A 62 21.95 -0.21 -5.85
CA PHE A 62 22.67 -0.01 -7.11
C PHE A 62 21.96 0.94 -8.09
N GLY A 63 21.40 2.05 -7.59
CA GLY A 63 20.67 3.03 -8.40
C GLY A 63 19.15 2.84 -8.46
N GLY A 64 18.61 1.82 -7.79
CA GLY A 64 17.17 1.67 -7.62
C GLY A 64 16.58 2.69 -6.64
N GLY A 65 15.30 3.01 -6.84
CA GLY A 65 14.48 3.86 -5.98
C GLY A 65 13.85 3.12 -4.80
N GLU A 66 13.34 3.90 -3.86
CA GLU A 66 12.69 3.41 -2.65
C GLU A 66 11.26 2.90 -2.91
N GLY A 67 10.85 1.86 -2.18
CA GLY A 67 9.45 1.42 -2.18
C GLY A 67 8.57 2.29 -1.27
N ALA A 68 7.26 2.33 -1.53
CA ALA A 68 6.31 3.08 -0.72
C ALA A 68 6.28 2.60 0.74
N SER A 69 5.93 3.51 1.64
CA SER A 69 5.74 3.20 3.06
C SER A 69 4.50 2.35 3.31
N SER A 70 4.55 1.60 4.41
CA SER A 70 3.38 0.97 4.99
C SER A 70 2.55 1.99 5.78
N GLY A 71 1.32 1.63 6.14
CA GLY A 71 0.48 2.48 6.96
C GLY A 71 -0.75 1.76 7.47
N ILE A 72 -1.29 2.31 8.57
CA ILE A 72 -2.54 1.90 9.15
C ILE A 72 -3.42 3.15 9.23
N PHE A 73 -4.55 3.10 8.57
CA PHE A 73 -5.46 4.23 8.45
C PHE A 73 -6.87 3.83 8.84
N ILE A 74 -7.65 4.79 9.29
CA ILE A 74 -9.06 4.64 9.62
C ILE A 74 -9.88 5.69 8.88
N LYS A 75 -11.09 5.31 8.48
CA LYS A 75 -12.13 6.22 8.02
C LYS A 75 -13.41 5.89 8.79
N ARG A 76 -13.90 6.82 9.60
CA ARG A 76 -15.13 6.65 10.36
C ARG A 76 -16.35 7.06 9.52
N PRO A 77 -17.56 6.61 9.86
CA PRO A 77 -18.77 7.09 9.20
C PRO A 77 -18.86 8.62 9.25
N GLY A 78 -18.99 9.26 8.09
CA GLY A 78 -19.03 10.72 7.94
C GLY A 78 -17.68 11.38 7.65
N ASP A 79 -16.56 10.67 7.75
CA ASP A 79 -15.26 11.21 7.33
C ASP A 79 -15.16 11.33 5.81
N GLU A 80 -14.48 12.38 5.33
CA GLU A 80 -14.22 12.58 3.90
C GLU A 80 -13.22 11.55 3.34
N GLY A 81 -12.29 11.07 4.17
CA GLY A 81 -11.22 10.18 3.73
C GLY A 81 -10.52 9.45 4.88
N PHE A 82 -9.57 8.60 4.51
CA PHE A 82 -8.73 7.87 5.47
C PHE A 82 -7.72 8.79 6.15
N ARG A 83 -7.54 8.61 7.46
CA ARG A 83 -6.57 9.31 8.31
C ARG A 83 -5.73 8.31 9.07
N ARG A 84 -4.54 8.70 9.56
CA ARG A 84 -3.74 7.80 10.40
C ARG A 84 -4.46 7.52 11.72
N PHE A 85 -4.20 6.36 12.30
CA PHE A 85 -4.71 6.03 13.64
C PHE A 85 -4.24 7.03 14.71
N SER A 86 -3.00 7.49 14.62
CA SER A 86 -2.44 8.51 15.52
C SER A 86 -3.16 9.85 15.44
N GLU A 87 -3.58 10.27 14.25
CA GLU A 87 -4.35 11.50 14.04
C GLU A 87 -5.76 11.41 14.62
N THR A 88 -6.36 10.22 14.58
CA THR A 88 -7.75 10.00 15.00
C THR A 88 -7.87 9.70 16.51
N PHE A 89 -6.93 8.90 17.05
CA PHE A 89 -6.99 8.39 18.41
C PHE A 89 -5.89 8.95 19.33
N GLY A 90 -4.99 9.80 18.81
CA GLY A 90 -3.90 10.37 19.59
C GLY A 90 -2.85 9.34 20.04
N THR A 91 -2.69 8.23 19.30
CA THR A 91 -1.66 7.23 19.64
C THR A 91 -0.26 7.82 19.47
N VAL A 92 0.66 7.46 20.37
CA VAL A 92 2.06 7.95 20.34
C VAL A 92 2.80 7.52 19.06
N SER A 93 2.42 6.38 18.49
CA SER A 93 3.00 5.86 17.25
C SER A 93 1.91 5.62 16.21
N ASP A 94 2.26 5.88 14.95
CA ASP A 94 1.41 5.61 13.78
C ASP A 94 1.21 4.11 13.51
N SER A 95 2.06 3.25 14.09
CA SER A 95 2.13 1.83 13.71
C SER A 95 2.29 0.85 14.86
N LYS A 96 2.52 1.36 16.08
CA LYS A 96 2.74 0.56 17.29
C LYS A 96 1.85 1.06 18.41
N PHE A 97 0.69 0.44 18.55
CA PHE A 97 -0.29 0.82 19.56
C PHE A 97 -1.13 -0.37 19.98
N THR A 98 -1.82 -0.22 21.10
CA THR A 98 -2.63 -1.25 21.71
C THR A 98 -3.90 -0.64 22.28
N ARG A 99 -4.94 -1.44 22.39
CA ARG A 99 -6.21 -1.08 23.05
C ARG A 99 -6.94 0.10 22.41
N VAL A 100 -6.90 0.23 21.08
CA VAL A 100 -7.67 1.26 20.37
C VAL A 100 -9.06 0.72 20.04
N PRO A 101 -10.14 1.29 20.59
CA PRO A 101 -11.50 0.88 20.26
C PRO A 101 -11.93 1.44 18.90
N VAL A 102 -12.55 0.60 18.09
CA VAL A 102 -13.20 0.98 16.82
C VAL A 102 -14.60 0.38 16.81
N THR A 103 -15.51 1.02 16.11
CA THR A 103 -16.94 0.73 16.20
C THR A 103 -17.51 0.32 14.86
N GLU A 104 -18.73 -0.22 14.89
CA GLU A 104 -19.46 -0.62 13.69
C GLU A 104 -19.42 0.46 12.59
N GLY A 105 -19.13 0.05 11.36
CA GLY A 105 -19.05 0.94 10.20
C GLY A 105 -17.68 1.62 10.00
N ASP A 106 -16.78 1.60 10.98
CA ASP A 106 -15.41 2.09 10.78
C ASP A 106 -14.70 1.24 9.70
N LEU A 107 -13.98 1.91 8.81
CA LEU A 107 -13.13 1.28 7.80
C LEU A 107 -11.66 1.37 8.21
N ILE A 108 -10.99 0.23 8.30
CA ILE A 108 -9.57 0.14 8.62
C ILE A 108 -8.82 -0.25 7.35
N GLN A 109 -7.92 0.61 6.89
CA GLN A 109 -7.02 0.33 5.77
C GLN A 109 -5.64 -0.05 6.28
N LEU A 110 -5.16 -1.22 5.84
CA LEU A 110 -3.80 -1.68 6.05
C LEU A 110 -3.06 -1.67 4.72
N ASP A 111 -2.02 -0.85 4.66
CA ASP A 111 -1.13 -0.76 3.53
C ASP A 111 0.23 -1.37 3.89
N SER A 112 0.65 -2.39 3.14
CA SER A 112 2.00 -2.93 3.30
C SER A 112 3.05 -1.99 2.68
N ALA A 113 4.32 -2.18 3.01
CA ALA A 113 5.41 -1.50 2.34
C ALA A 113 5.66 -2.12 0.95
N GLY A 114 6.16 -1.29 0.02
CA GLY A 114 6.71 -1.74 -1.24
C GLY A 114 8.17 -2.15 -1.11
N GLY A 115 8.64 -3.03 -2.01
CA GLY A 115 10.04 -3.36 -2.12
C GLY A 115 10.84 -2.25 -2.83
N GLY A 116 12.09 -2.05 -2.45
CA GLY A 116 13.01 -1.18 -3.19
C GLY A 116 13.40 -1.79 -4.54
N GLY A 117 13.74 -0.93 -5.51
CA GLY A 117 14.21 -1.37 -6.82
C GLY A 117 15.70 -1.73 -6.84
N LEU A 118 16.13 -2.42 -7.88
CA LEU A 118 17.52 -2.80 -8.13
C LEU A 118 17.98 -2.28 -9.49
N GLY A 119 19.13 -1.60 -9.52
CA GLY A 119 19.73 -1.07 -10.75
C GLY A 119 19.09 0.23 -11.23
N ASP A 120 19.73 0.93 -12.17
CA ASP A 120 19.18 2.15 -12.77
C ASP A 120 17.84 1.86 -13.49
N PRO A 121 16.73 2.53 -13.11
CA PRO A 121 15.46 2.44 -13.81
C PRO A 121 15.54 2.65 -15.33
N ARG A 122 16.45 3.51 -15.81
CA ARG A 122 16.61 3.81 -17.24
C ARG A 122 17.14 2.62 -18.05
N GLU A 123 17.72 1.62 -17.39
CA GLU A 123 18.17 0.36 -18.00
C GLU A 123 17.08 -0.73 -18.03
N ARG A 124 15.87 -0.47 -17.50
CA ARG A 124 14.77 -1.44 -17.57
C ARG A 124 14.36 -1.65 -19.05
N PRO A 125 14.27 -2.91 -19.53
CA PRO A 125 13.76 -3.20 -20.86
C PRO A 125 12.39 -2.58 -21.10
N ARG A 126 12.20 -1.95 -22.27
CA ARG A 126 11.01 -1.14 -22.58
C ARG A 126 9.74 -2.00 -22.61
N GLU A 127 9.87 -3.25 -23.02
CA GLU A 127 8.81 -4.26 -23.06
C GLU A 127 8.30 -4.58 -21.66
N LEU A 128 9.19 -4.62 -20.66
CA LEU A 128 8.80 -4.86 -19.27
C LEU A 128 8.13 -3.64 -18.63
N VAL A 129 8.48 -2.42 -19.07
CA VAL A 129 7.77 -1.20 -18.64
C VAL A 129 6.36 -1.19 -19.24
N ALA A 130 6.23 -1.52 -20.52
CA ALA A 130 4.93 -1.63 -21.19
C ALA A 130 4.03 -2.68 -20.51
N GLU A 131 4.59 -3.85 -20.17
CA GLU A 131 3.88 -4.91 -19.46
C GLU A 131 3.46 -4.46 -18.05
N ASP A 132 4.33 -3.77 -17.30
CA ASP A 132 3.97 -3.24 -15.98
C ASP A 132 2.80 -2.24 -16.06
N ILE A 133 2.74 -1.41 -17.11
CA ILE A 133 1.59 -0.51 -17.36
C ILE A 133 0.34 -1.33 -17.69
N ARG A 134 0.46 -2.30 -18.60
CA ARG A 134 -0.66 -3.15 -19.04
C ARG A 134 -1.28 -3.93 -17.89
N GLN A 135 -0.47 -4.38 -16.94
CA GLN A 135 -0.89 -5.08 -15.72
C GLN A 135 -1.39 -4.12 -14.62
N GLY A 136 -1.26 -2.80 -14.81
CA GLY A 136 -1.63 -1.79 -13.82
C GLY A 136 -0.71 -1.77 -12.59
N PHE A 137 0.52 -2.28 -12.73
CA PHE A 137 1.52 -2.27 -11.65
C PHE A 137 2.15 -0.89 -11.49
N ILE A 138 2.36 -0.20 -12.61
CA ILE A 138 2.77 1.19 -12.63
C ILE A 138 1.81 1.99 -13.51
N SER A 139 1.61 3.26 -13.19
CA SER A 139 0.89 4.20 -14.04
C SER A 139 1.75 4.68 -15.20
N ALA A 140 1.13 5.19 -16.26
CA ALA A 140 1.85 5.84 -17.36
C ALA A 140 2.64 7.08 -16.88
N ALA A 141 2.18 7.76 -15.84
CA ALA A 141 2.91 8.88 -15.23
C ALA A 141 4.20 8.41 -14.56
N ALA A 142 4.13 7.38 -13.71
CA ALA A 142 5.31 6.78 -13.08
C ALA A 142 6.27 6.17 -14.11
N ALA A 143 5.73 5.58 -15.18
CA ALA A 143 6.53 5.06 -16.29
C ALA A 143 7.38 6.14 -16.97
N ARG A 144 6.79 7.30 -17.26
CA ARG A 144 7.51 8.46 -17.82
C ARG A 144 8.53 9.02 -16.83
N GLU A 145 8.12 9.24 -15.59
CA GLU A 145 8.95 9.88 -14.57
C GLU A 145 10.19 9.03 -14.24
N HIS A 146 9.98 7.76 -13.88
CA HIS A 146 11.06 6.93 -13.35
C HIS A 146 11.84 6.23 -14.46
N TYR A 147 11.16 5.75 -15.50
CA TYR A 147 11.79 4.93 -16.54
C TYR A 147 12.08 5.72 -17.83
N GLY A 148 11.56 6.94 -17.99
CA GLY A 148 11.65 7.68 -19.26
C GLY A 148 10.95 6.95 -20.40
N TYR A 149 9.82 6.32 -20.10
CA TYR A 149 9.03 5.57 -21.09
C TYR A 149 7.86 6.44 -21.57
N ASP A 150 7.93 6.92 -22.81
CA ASP A 150 6.93 7.82 -23.39
C ASP A 150 5.83 7.10 -24.20
N GLY A 151 5.80 5.76 -24.17
CA GLY A 151 4.89 4.96 -25.00
C GLY A 151 5.48 4.78 -26.39
N GLY A 152 6.11 3.64 -26.63
CA GLY A 152 6.48 3.24 -27.98
C GLY A 152 5.24 2.72 -28.69
N GLU A 153 4.89 3.31 -29.83
CA GLU A 153 4.03 2.70 -30.84
C GLU A 153 4.56 1.29 -31.14
N GLU A 154 3.68 0.29 -31.11
CA GLU A 154 3.92 -0.95 -31.85
C GLU A 154 4.06 -0.57 -33.32
N ALA A 155 5.26 -0.77 -33.88
CA ALA A 155 5.48 -0.83 -35.32
C ALA A 155 5.26 -2.26 -35.83
#